data_AF-A0A7K7KES4-F1
#
_entry.id   AF-A0A7K7KES4-F1
#
_cell.length_a   1.000
_cell.length_b   1.000
_cell.length_c   1.000
_cell.angle_alpha   90.00
_cell.angle_beta   90.00
_cell.angle_gamma   90.00
#
_symmetry.space_group_name_H-M   'P 1'
#
loop_
_entity.id
_entity.type
_entity.pdbx_description
1 polymer ?
#
loop_
_entity_poly.entity_id
_entity_poly.type
_entity_poly.pdbx_seq_one_letter_code
_entity_poly.pdbx_strand_id
1 'polypeptide(L)' 'QVAIKIIDKSQLDAVNLEKIYREVQIMKMLDHPHIIKLYQVMETKSMLYLVTEFAKNGEIF' A
#
# COMPACT_ATOMS: atom_id res chain seq x y z
N GLN A 1 1.33 -4.01 15.86
CA GLN A 1 2.45 -3.69 14.95
C GLN A 1 1.86 -3.46 13.57
N VAL A 2 2.46 -2.59 12.74
CA VAL A 2 1.98 -2.25 11.39
C VAL A 2 3.16 -2.31 10.41
N ALA A 3 2.87 -2.52 9.13
CA ALA A 3 3.82 -2.32 8.05
C ALA A 3 3.53 -0.97 7.38
N ILE A 4 4.59 -0.28 6.95
CA ILE A 4 4.46 0.98 6.20
C ILE A 4 5.18 0.82 4.87
N LYS A 5 4.41 0.75 3.78
CA LYS A 5 4.95 0.80 2.41
C LYS A 5 5.14 2.27 2.04
N ILE A 6 6.39 2.67 1.79
CA ILE A 6 6.78 4.03 1.42
C ILE A 6 7.13 4.05 -0.06
N ILE A 7 6.51 4.94 -0.83
CA ILE A 7 6.65 5.03 -2.28
C ILE A 7 7.04 6.46 -2.63
N ASP A 8 8.17 6.61 -3.32
CA ASP A 8 8.60 7.88 -3.92
C ASP A 8 7.95 8.06 -5.29
N LYS A 9 7.00 9.00 -5.37
CA LYS A 9 6.27 9.33 -6.59
C LYS A 9 7.16 9.96 -7.66
N SER A 10 8.30 10.53 -7.28
CA SER A 10 9.23 11.13 -8.25
C SER A 10 10.02 10.10 -9.07
N GLN A 11 10.07 8.84 -8.58
CA GLN A 11 10.76 7.73 -9.24
C GLN A 11 9.85 6.92 -10.17
N LEU A 12 8.61 7.40 -10.40
CA LEU A 12 7.59 6.67 -11.15
C LEU A 12 7.16 7.45 -12.39
N ASP A 13 6.93 6.72 -13.47
CA ASP A 13 6.22 7.25 -14.63
C ASP A 13 4.70 7.30 -14.37
N ALA A 14 3.97 7.96 -15.26
CA ALA A 14 2.51 8.13 -15.13
C ALA A 14 1.77 6.79 -15.07
N VAL A 15 2.25 5.77 -15.80
CA VAL A 15 1.62 4.45 -15.87
C VAL A 15 1.77 3.71 -14.54
N ASN A 16 2.95 3.73 -13.93
CA ASN A 16 3.16 3.07 -12.64
C ASN A 16 2.49 3.84 -11.50
N LEU A 17 2.42 5.17 -11.59
CA LEU A 17 1.65 5.97 -10.64
C LEU A 17 0.15 5.60 -10.66
N GLU A 18 -0.44 5.44 -11.85
CA GLU A 18 -1.83 4.98 -12.00
C GLU A 18 -2.06 3.59 -11.39
N LYS A 19 -1.14 2.63 -11.66
CA LYS A 19 -1.20 1.29 -11.06
C LYS A 19 -1.19 1.33 -9.54
N ILE A 20 -0.37 2.19 -8.94
CA ILE A 20 -0.32 2.34 -7.48
C ILE A 20 -1.62 2.92 -6.94
N TYR A 21 -2.19 3.94 -7.57
CA TYR A 21 -3.50 4.45 -7.14
C TYR A 21 -4.59 3.39 -7.27
N ARG A 22 -4.55 2.57 -8.33
CA ARG A 22 -5.47 1.44 -8.49
C ARG A 22 -5.29 0.39 -7.39
N GLU A 23 -4.05 0.02 -7.04
CA GLU A 23 -3.75 -0.88 -5.92
C GLU A 23 -4.38 -0.35 -4.61
N VAL A 24 -4.20 0.94 -4.32
CA VAL A 24 -4.79 1.59 -3.15
C VAL A 24 -6.31 1.51 -3.14
N GLN A 25 -6.98 1.77 -4.27
CA GLN A 25 -8.44 1.68 -4.35
C GLN A 25 -8.94 0.26 -4.13
N ILE A 26 -8.26 -0.74 -4.71
CA ILE A 26 -8.59 -2.14 -4.50
C ILE A 26 -8.45 -2.51 -3.02
N MET A 27 -7.33 -2.16 -2.39
CA MET A 27 -7.10 -2.45 -0.98
C MET A 27 -8.13 -1.79 -0.05
N LYS A 28 -8.63 -0.60 -0.37
CA LYS A 28 -9.70 0.07 0.41
C LYS A 28 -11.02 -0.68 0.41
N MET A 29 -11.29 -1.48 -0.61
CA MET A 29 -12.53 -2.25 -0.75
C MET A 29 -12.45 -3.64 -0.12
N LEU A 30 -11.27 -4.08 0.31
CA LEU A 30 -11.05 -5.43 0.84
C LEU A 30 -11.13 -5.42 2.36
N ASP A 31 -12.03 -6.25 2.90
CA ASP A 31 -12.11 -6.56 4.33
C ASP A 31 -12.30 -8.08 4.50
N HIS A 32 -11.19 -8.80 4.66
CA HIS A 32 -11.19 -10.26 4.75
C HIS A 32 -10.05 -10.75 5.66
N PRO A 33 -10.28 -11.76 6.52
CA PRO A 33 -9.29 -12.23 7.51
C PRO A 33 -7.98 -12.81 6.94
N HIS A 34 -7.90 -13.02 5.63
CA HIS A 34 -6.73 -13.58 4.94
C HIS A 34 -6.15 -12.64 3.88
N ILE A 35 -6.59 -11.38 3.87
CA ILE A 35 -6.05 -10.34 2.99
C ILE A 35 -5.51 -9.23 3.88
N ILE A 36 -4.30 -8.76 3.59
CA ILE A 36 -3.67 -7.66 4.34
C ILE A 36 -4.58 -6.44 4.34
N LYS A 37 -4.99 -6.03 5.54
CA LYS A 37 -5.86 -4.86 5.71
C LYS A 37 -5.07 -3.57 5.51
N LEU A 38 -5.64 -2.64 4.75
CA LEU A 38 -5.19 -1.26 4.66
C LEU A 38 -5.84 -0.44 5.78
N TYR A 39 -5.03 0.11 6.68
CA TYR A 39 -5.52 0.94 7.79
C TYR A 39 -5.59 2.41 7.42
N GLN A 40 -4.56 2.93 6.73
CA GLN A 40 -4.47 4.36 6.42
C GLN A 40 -3.62 4.60 5.17
N VAL A 41 -3.96 5.66 4.45
CA VAL A 41 -3.17 6.21 3.35
C VAL A 41 -2.80 7.64 3.70
N MET A 42 -1.52 7.99 3.54
CA MET A 42 -1.04 9.36 3.67
C MET A 42 -0.29 9.74 2.41
N GLU A 43 -0.50 10.96 1.92
CA GLU A 43 0.07 11.42 0.67
C GLU A 43 0.66 12.82 0.84
N THR A 44 1.86 13.01 0.30
CA THR A 44 2.49 14.33 0.14
C THR A 44 2.72 14.58 -1.35
N LYS A 45 3.38 15.68 -1.73
CA LYS A 45 3.69 15.96 -3.13
C LYS A 45 4.57 14.87 -3.78
N SER A 46 5.57 14.37 -3.05
CA SER A 46 6.56 13.41 -3.58
C SER A 46 6.43 12.00 -3.00
N MET A 47 5.68 11.80 -1.92
CA MET A 47 5.64 10.50 -1.24
C MET A 47 4.21 10.00 -1.06
N LEU A 48 4.06 8.68 -1.07
CA LEU A 48 2.84 7.96 -0.68
C LEU A 48 3.19 6.93 0.40
N TYR A 49 2.39 6.90 1.46
CA TYR A 49 2.56 6.00 2.59
C TYR A 49 1.30 5.17 2.76
N LEU A 50 1.45 3.84 2.75
CA LEU A 50 0.36 2.90 3.03
C LEU A 50 0.63 2.20 4.35
N VAL A 51 -0.24 2.42 5.33
CA VAL A 51 -0.21 1.76 6.64
C VAL A 51 -1.05 0.50 6.54
N THR A 52 -0.44 -0.66 6.68
CA THR A 52 -1.10 -1.97 6.50
C THR A 52 -0.88 -2.89 7.69
N GLU A 53 -1.65 -3.97 7.72
CA GLU A 53 -1.40 -5.11 8.60
C GLU A 53 0.03 -5.64 8.42
N PHE A 54 0.67 -6.02 9.53
CA PHE A 54 2.02 -6.57 9.55
C PHE A 54 1.98 -8.10 9.59
N ALA A 55 2.41 -8.74 8.49
CA ALA A 55 2.57 -10.19 8.41
C ALA A 55 3.91 -10.63 9.04
N LYS A 56 3.88 -10.90 10.35
CA LYS A 56 5.08 -11.21 11.15
C LYS A 56 5.80 -12.52 10.80
N ASN A 57 5.12 -13.45 10.11
CA ASN A 57 5.63 -14.80 9.87
C ASN A 57 6.35 -14.95 8.51
N GLY A 58 6.60 -13.85 7.80
CA GLY A 58 7.26 -13.89 6.50
C GLY A 58 6.34 -14.35 5.37
N GLU A 59 6.96 -14.80 4.28
CA GLU A 59 6.27 -15.34 3.11
C GLU A 59 6.25 -16.87 3.13
N ILE A 60 5.42 -17.46 2.27
CA ILE A 60 5.26 -18.93 2.17
C ILE A 60 6.43 -19.58 1.40
N PHE A 61 7.19 -18.79 0.65
CA PHE A 61 8.25 -19.25 -0.25
C PHE A 61 9.62 -19.31 0.43
#